data_AF-A0A951Z0P2-F1
#
_entry.id   AF-A0A951Z0P2-F1
#
_cell.length_a   1.000
_cell.length_b   1.000
_cell.length_c   1.000
_cell.angle_alpha   90.00
_cell.angle_beta   90.00
_cell.angle_gamma   90.00
#
_symmetry.space_group_name_H-M   'P 1'
#
loop_
_entity.id
_entity.type
_entity.pdbx_description
1 polymer ?
#
loop_
_entity_poly.entity_id
_entity_poly.type
_entity_poly.pdbx_seq_one_letter_code
_entity_poly.pdbx_strand_id
1 'polypeptide(L)' 'LYRGAEYVVDFLPKVKIDVAVPDVLVEQAVEAIQASARTGKIGDGKIFVYDLEQVVRIRTGETGDEAL' A
#
# COMPACT_ATOMS: atom_id res chain seq x y z
N LEU A 1 4.71 32.47 7.14
CA LEU A 1 3.56 32.65 8.06
C LEU A 1 3.36 34.15 8.26
N TYR A 2 2.35 34.78 7.66
CA TYR A 2 1.95 36.14 8.01
C TYR A 2 0.44 36.30 7.74
N ARG A 3 -0.32 36.62 8.80
CA ARG A 3 -1.76 36.92 8.85
C ARG A 3 -2.71 35.77 8.45
N GLY A 4 -2.85 34.83 9.38
CA GLY A 4 -4.16 34.32 9.83
C GLY A 4 -5.14 33.79 8.79
N ALA A 5 -4.73 32.80 8.01
CA ALA A 5 -5.68 31.87 7.40
C ALA A 5 -5.53 30.52 8.12
N GLU A 6 -6.54 30.13 8.89
CA GLU A 6 -6.66 28.74 9.34
C GLU A 6 -6.92 27.89 8.11
N TYR A 7 -5.95 27.06 7.74
CA TYR A 7 -6.16 26.04 6.71
C TYR A 7 -6.99 24.94 7.36
N VAL A 8 -8.30 24.96 7.12
CA VAL A 8 -9.12 23.77 7.35
C VAL A 8 -8.66 22.74 6.32
N VAL A 9 -7.86 21.79 6.76
CA VAL A 9 -7.42 20.66 5.92
C VAL A 9 -8.45 19.55 6.09
N ASP A 10 -9.29 19.40 5.07
CA ASP A 10 -10.22 18.28 5.00
C ASP A 10 -9.48 17.02 4.52
N PHE A 11 -9.47 16.00 5.36
CA PHE A 11 -8.97 14.69 4.99
C PHE A 11 -10.10 13.87 4.37
N LEU A 12 -9.91 13.43 3.13
CA LEU A 12 -10.83 12.49 2.51
C LEU A 12 -10.59 11.08 3.07
N PRO A 13 -11.64 10.33 3.45
CA PRO A 13 -11.49 8.96 3.89
C PRO A 13 -10.91 8.09 2.77
N LYS A 14 -9.93 7.25 3.12
CA LYS A 14 -9.29 6.28 2.23
C LYS A 14 -9.12 4.94 2.94
N VAL A 15 -9.09 3.86 2.18
CA VAL A 15 -8.76 2.52 2.68
C VAL A 15 -7.27 2.27 2.43
N LYS A 16 -6.56 1.78 3.44
CA LYS A 16 -5.18 1.28 3.30
C LYS A 16 -5.23 -0.23 3.21
N ILE A 17 -4.52 -0.79 2.23
CA ILE A 17 -4.30 -2.23 2.07
C ILE A 17 -2.80 -2.46 2.19
N ASP A 18 -2.40 -3.32 3.11
CA ASP A 18 -1.04 -3.79 3.25
C ASP A 18 -1.02 -5.29 2.95
N VAL A 19 -0.16 -5.71 2.03
CA VAL A 19 -0.02 -7.10 1.59
C VAL A 19 1.45 -7.41 1.35
N ALA A 20 1.93 -8.53 1.87
CA ALA A 20 3.24 -9.06 1.57
C ALA A 20 3.11 -10.05 0.40
N VAL A 21 3.99 -9.93 -0.59
CA VAL A 21 4.04 -10.81 -1.76
C VAL A 21 5.49 -11.21 -2.04
N PRO A 22 5.74 -12.37 -2.67
CA PRO A 22 7.08 -12.72 -3.14
C PRO A 22 7.57 -11.70 -4.17
N ASP A 23 8.89 -11.45 -4.21
CA ASP A 23 9.52 -10.47 -5.11
C ASP A 23 9.12 -10.66 -6.58
N VAL A 24 9.01 -11.92 -7.01
CA VAL A 24 8.63 -12.30 -8.38
C VAL A 24 7.20 -11.88 -8.76
N LEU A 25 6.35 -11.55 -7.78
CA LEU A 25 4.96 -11.12 -7.99
C LEU A 25 4.75 -9.62 -7.79
N VAL A 26 5.78 -8.85 -7.38
CA VAL A 26 5.65 -7.43 -7.04
C VAL A 26 5.10 -6.62 -8.22
N GLU A 27 5.71 -6.76 -9.41
CA GLU A 27 5.27 -6.01 -10.60
C GLU A 27 3.82 -6.35 -10.97
N GLN A 28 3.48 -7.64 -11.02
CA GLN A 28 2.13 -8.10 -11.33
C GLN A 28 1.09 -7.60 -10.30
N ALA A 29 1.44 -7.59 -9.01
CA ALA A 29 0.56 -7.09 -7.96
C ALA A 29 0.29 -5.58 -8.11
N VAL A 30 1.34 -4.79 -8.37
CA VAL A 30 1.22 -3.33 -8.59
C VAL A 30 0.33 -3.05 -9.80
N GLU A 31 0.53 -3.74 -10.92
CA GLU A 31 -0.29 -3.58 -12.13
C GLU A 31 -1.76 -3.93 -11.86
N ALA A 32 -2.02 -5.07 -11.22
CA ALA A 32 -3.38 -5.52 -10.92
C ALA A 32 -4.11 -4.55 -9.98
N ILE A 33 -3.45 -4.05 -8.93
CA ILE A 33 -4.01 -3.06 -8.01
C ILE A 33 -4.27 -1.75 -8.74
N GLN A 34 -3.30 -1.27 -9.53
CA GLN A 34 -3.45 -0.02 -10.27
C GLN A 34 -4.61 -0.08 -11.26
N ALA A 35 -4.72 -1.17 -12.03
CA ALA A 35 -5.79 -1.35 -12.99
C ALA A 35 -7.17 -1.42 -12.32
N SER A 36 -7.26 -2.10 -11.17
CA SER A 36 -8.52 -2.30 -10.45
C SER A 36 -9.00 -1.05 -9.69
N ALA A 37 -8.06 -0.29 -9.11
CA ALA A 37 -8.37 0.88 -8.28
C ALA A 37 -8.52 2.19 -9.07
N ARG A 38 -8.07 2.24 -10.34
CA ARG A 38 -8.11 3.44 -11.17
C ARG A 38 -9.55 3.74 -11.62
N THR A 39 -10.07 4.89 -11.20
CA THR A 39 -11.32 5.46 -11.71
C THR A 39 -11.09 6.56 -12.76
N GLY A 40 -9.86 7.06 -12.85
CA GLY A 40 -9.49 8.18 -13.72
C GLY A 40 -9.81 9.55 -13.12
N LYS A 41 -10.25 9.60 -11.87
CA LYS A 41 -10.57 10.84 -11.14
C LYS A 41 -9.46 11.20 -10.16
N ILE A 42 -9.42 12.47 -9.76
CA ILE A 42 -8.49 12.94 -8.73
C ILE A 42 -8.78 12.20 -7.43
N GLY A 43 -7.74 11.61 -6.83
CA GLY A 43 -7.82 10.95 -5.52
C GLY A 43 -7.92 9.42 -5.55
N ASP A 44 -7.62 8.77 -6.69
CA ASP A 44 -7.53 7.30 -6.83
C ASP A 44 -6.51 6.66 -5.88
N GLY A 45 -5.54 7.43 -5.37
CA GLY A 45 -4.63 7.01 -4.32
C GLY A 45 -3.19 6.86 -4.80
N LYS A 46 -2.41 6.07 -4.06
CA LYS A 46 -0.99 5.79 -4.32
C LYS A 46 -0.69 4.34 -3.91
N ILE A 47 0.26 3.73 -4.60
CA ILE A 47 0.82 2.43 -4.25
C ILE A 47 2.26 2.70 -3.77
N PHE A 48 2.63 2.10 -2.65
CA PHE A 48 3.99 2.16 -2.12
C PHE A 48 4.51 0.73 -2.01
N VAL A 49 5.76 0.53 -2.40
CA VAL A 49 6.45 -0.75 -2.30
C VAL A 49 7.60 -0.58 -1.32
N TYR A 50 7.73 -1.52 -0.40
CA TYR A 50 8.77 -1.56 0.60
C TYR A 50 9.35 -2.97 0.62
N ASP A 51 10.67 -3.07 0.72
CA ASP A 51 11.33 -4.36 0.91
C ASP A 51 11.03 -4.88 2.33
N LEU A 52 10.71 -6.16 2.44
CA LEU A 52 10.54 -6.84 3.72
C LEU A 52 11.75 -7.75 3.97
N GLU A 53 12.55 -7.40 4.98
CA GLU A 53 13.74 -8.21 5.33
C GLU A 53 13.36 -9.63 5.81
N GLN A 54 12.19 -9.78 6.45
CA GLN A 54 11.73 -11.07 6.96
C GLN A 54 10.21 -11.13 7.10
N VAL A 55 9.65 -12.29 6.77
CA VAL A 55 8.26 -12.68 7.08
C VAL A 55 8.30 -13.94 7.94
N VAL A 56 7.39 -14.04 8.92
CA VAL A 56 7.28 -15.22 9.80
C VAL A 56 5.82 -15.60 9.98
N ARG A 57 5.48 -16.86 9.71
CA ARG A 57 4.13 -17.39 9.95
C ARG A 57 4.03 -17.90 11.38
N ILE A 58 3.27 -17.20 12.23
CA ILE A 58 3.13 -17.53 13.67
C ILE A 58 2.70 -18.99 13.91
N ARG A 59 1.85 -19.54 13.05
CA ARG A 59 1.28 -20.90 13.23
C ARG A 59 2.30 -22.02 13.04
N THR A 60 3.24 -21.87 12.11
CA THR A 60 4.17 -22.94 11.68
C THR A 60 5.63 -22.62 11.98
N GLY A 61 5.98 -21.34 12.16
CA GLY A 61 7.37 -20.89 12.27
C GLY A 61 8.09 -20.76 10.93
N GLU A 62 7.42 -21.02 9.81
CA GLU A 62 7.98 -20.81 8.46
C GLU A 62 8.38 -19.34 8.27
N THR A 63 9.44 -19.12 7.49
CA THR A 63 9.99 -17.78 7.23
C THR A 63 10.15 -17.49 5.74
N GLY A 64 10.31 -16.22 5.40
CA GLY A 64 10.49 -15.77 4.01
C GLY A 64 9.27 -16.12 3.15
N ASP A 65 9.51 -16.57 1.92
CA ASP A 65 8.44 -16.89 0.96
C ASP A 65 7.52 -18.04 1.41
N GLU A 66 8.03 -19.00 2.18
CA GLU A 66 7.22 -20.10 2.74
C GLU A 66 6.18 -19.61 3.76
N ALA A 67 6.43 -18.43 4.35
CA ALA A 67 5.54 -17.80 5.31
C ALA A 67 4.36 -17.05 4.69
N LEU A 68 4.38 -16.82 3.36
CA LEU A 68 3.34 -16.10 2.62
C LEU A 68 2.11 -16.99 2.35
#